data_AF-A0A949I101-F1
#
_entry.id   AF-A0A949I101-F1
#
_cell.length_a   1.000
_cell.length_b   1.000
_cell.length_c   1.000
_cell.angle_alpha   90.00
_cell.angle_beta   90.00
_cell.angle_gamma   90.00
#
_symmetry.space_group_name_H-M   'P 1'
#
loop_
_entity.id
_entity.type
_entity.pdbx_description
1 polymer ?
#
loop_
_entity_poly.entity_id
_entity_poly.type
_entity_poly.pdbx_seq_one_letter_code
_entity_poly.pdbx_strand_id
1 'polypeptide(L)' 'MKTVEAIIETNGEVHLVEPIRVLSPRRALVTILEEAPTAHDASLLSEAALAEDWNRAEEDAAWAHLQPAKSS' A
#
# COMPACT_ATOMS: atom_id res chain seq x y z
N MET A 1 -11.82 6.85 2.41
CA MET A 1 -11.80 5.60 1.64
C MET A 1 -11.37 4.50 2.61
N LYS A 2 -12.08 3.37 2.70
CA LYS A 2 -11.71 2.26 3.58
C LYS A 2 -11.39 1.05 2.70
N THR A 3 -10.19 0.50 2.88
CA THR A 3 -9.82 -0.81 2.32
C THR A 3 -10.11 -1.85 3.38
N VAL A 4 -10.60 -3.02 2.95
CA VAL A 4 -11.01 -4.11 3.84
C VAL A 4 -10.41 -5.38 3.25
N GLU A 5 -9.81 -6.21 4.10
CA GLU A 5 -9.31 -7.51 3.67
C GLU A 5 -10.46 -8.51 3.51
N ALA A 6 -10.35 -9.34 2.49
CA ALA A 6 -11.31 -10.37 2.16
C ALA A 6 -10.58 -11.60 1.63
N ILE A 7 -11.16 -12.75 1.90
CA ILE A 7 -10.72 -14.03 1.36
C ILE A 7 -11.60 -14.33 0.15
N ILE A 8 -10.97 -14.67 -0.97
CA ILE A 8 -11.66 -15.08 -2.19
C ILE A 8 -11.50 -16.59 -2.30
N GLU A 9 -12.62 -17.31 -2.19
CA GLU A 9 -12.66 -18.75 -2.31
C GLU A 9 -12.49 -19.19 -3.76
N THR A 10 -12.12 -20.45 -3.98
CA THR A 10 -11.93 -21.01 -5.35
C THR A 10 -13.21 -21.03 -6.18
N ASN A 11 -14.37 -20.96 -5.56
CA ASN A 11 -15.67 -20.82 -6.23
C ASN A 11 -16.00 -19.36 -6.63
N GLY A 12 -15.12 -18.39 -6.29
CA GLY A 12 -15.31 -16.96 -6.56
C GLY A 12 -16.12 -16.22 -5.49
N GLU A 13 -16.49 -16.87 -4.39
CA GLU A 13 -17.18 -16.23 -3.27
C GLU A 13 -16.20 -15.37 -2.47
N VAL A 14 -16.62 -14.14 -2.11
CA VAL A 14 -15.79 -13.17 -1.41
C VAL A 14 -16.30 -13.03 0.02
N HIS A 15 -15.48 -13.43 0.99
CA HIS A 15 -15.76 -13.33 2.41
C HIS A 15 -14.94 -12.21 3.03
N LEU A 16 -15.61 -11.20 3.58
CA LEU A 16 -14.91 -10.14 4.32
C LEU A 16 -14.32 -10.73 5.61
N VAL A 17 -13.03 -10.46 5.86
CA VAL A 17 -12.37 -10.87 7.11
C VAL A 17 -13.02 -10.15 8.30
N GLU A 18 -13.40 -8.89 8.09
CA GLU A 18 -14.12 -8.09 9.08
C GLU A 18 -15.45 -7.57 8.53
N PRO A 19 -16.52 -7.56 9.35
CA PRO A 19 -17.80 -7.03 8.94
C PRO A 19 -17.72 -5.52 8.72
N ILE A 20 -18.29 -5.05 7.61
CA ILE A 20 -18.42 -3.62 7.31
C ILE A 20 -19.86 -3.16 7.38
N ARG A 21 -20.06 -1.98 7.96
CA ARG A 21 -21.36 -1.30 7.97
C ARG A 21 -21.38 -0.28 6.84
N VAL A 22 -22.22 -0.54 5.85
CA VAL A 22 -22.53 0.42 4.78
C VAL A 22 -23.94 0.95 4.98
N LEU A 23 -24.09 2.28 4.96
CA LEU A 23 -25.39 2.94 5.18
C LEU A 23 -26.33 2.85 3.96
N SER A 24 -25.78 2.50 2.80
CA SER A 24 -26.50 2.34 1.54
C SER A 24 -25.72 1.38 0.64
N PRO A 25 -26.34 0.80 -0.41
CA PRO A 25 -25.62 0.04 -1.42
C PRO A 25 -24.51 0.89 -2.05
N ARG A 26 -23.32 0.33 -2.21
CA ARG A 26 -22.15 0.99 -2.80
C ARG A 26 -21.41 0.04 -3.73
N ARG A 27 -20.75 0.60 -4.72
CA ARG A 27 -19.81 -0.14 -5.58
C ARG A 27 -18.53 -0.40 -4.78
N ALA A 28 -17.99 -1.60 -4.93
CA ALA A 28 -16.69 -1.98 -4.38
C ALA A 28 -15.72 -2.29 -5.52
N LEU A 29 -14.44 -2.06 -5.28
CA LEU A 29 -13.35 -2.56 -6.12
C LEU A 29 -12.77 -3.79 -5.41
N VAL A 30 -12.56 -4.87 -6.15
CA VAL A 30 -11.87 -6.06 -5.66
C VAL A 30 -10.51 -6.09 -6.32
N THR A 31 -9.46 -6.14 -5.51
CA THR A 31 -8.08 -6.31 -5.96
C THR A 31 -7.59 -7.65 -5.44
N ILE A 32 -7.17 -8.54 -6.34
CA ILE A 32 -6.58 -9.82 -5.97
C ILE A 32 -5.11 -9.56 -5.67
N LEU A 33 -4.70 -9.85 -4.44
CA LEU A 33 -3.29 -9.79 -4.05
C LEU A 33 -2.67 -11.14 -4.37
N GLU A 34 -1.58 -11.12 -5.15
CA GLU A 34 -0.75 -12.32 -5.32
C GLU A 34 -0.10 -12.66 -3.97
N GLU A 35 0.12 -13.95 -3.70
CA GLU A 35 0.83 -14.38 -2.51
C GLU A 35 2.17 -13.66 -2.49
N ALA A 36 2.41 -12.86 -1.44
CA ALA A 36 3.62 -12.07 -1.37
C ALA A 36 4.81 -13.04 -1.48
N PRO A 37 5.77 -12.81 -2.40
CA PRO A 37 7.06 -13.48 -2.27
C PRO A 37 7.52 -13.21 -0.85
N THR A 38 7.90 -14.26 -0.13
CA THR A 38 8.35 -14.21 1.26
C THR A 38 9.09 -12.90 1.50
N ALA A 39 8.55 -12.04 2.36
CA ALA A 39 8.79 -10.59 2.41
C ALA A 39 10.27 -10.14 2.40
N HIS A 40 11.21 -11.06 2.60
CA HIS A 40 12.64 -10.84 2.49
C HIS A 40 13.11 -10.65 1.04
N ASP A 41 12.57 -11.38 0.06
CA ASP A 41 13.17 -11.38 -1.28
C ASP A 41 12.78 -10.13 -2.09
N ALA A 42 11.52 -9.69 -2.03
CA ALA A 42 11.08 -8.51 -2.78
C ALA A 42 11.53 -7.18 -2.15
N SER A 43 11.68 -7.12 -0.82
CA SER A 43 12.16 -5.91 -0.13
C SER A 43 13.64 -5.63 -0.45
N LEU A 44 14.49 -6.66 -0.39
CA LEU A 44 15.93 -6.52 -0.67
C LEU A 44 16.21 -6.19 -2.15
N LEU A 45 15.45 -6.78 -3.07
CA LEU A 45 15.61 -6.50 -4.51
C LEU A 45 15.12 -5.09 -4.88
N SER A 46 14.03 -4.63 -4.27
CA SER A 46 13.47 -3.30 -4.55
C SER A 46 14.30 -2.17 -3.95
N GLU A 47 14.86 -2.36 -2.74
CA GLU A 47 15.75 -1.38 -2.11
C GLU A 47 16.97 -1.10 -2.98
N ALA A 48 17.65 -2.16 -3.47
CA ALA A 48 18.83 -2.01 -4.32
C ALA A 48 18.52 -1.31 -5.65
N ALA A 49 17.38 -1.63 -6.28
CA ALA A 49 16.99 -1.03 -7.57
C ALA A 49 16.53 0.43 -7.43
N LEU A 50 15.84 0.79 -6.36
CA LEU A 50 15.37 2.17 -6.13
C LEU A 50 16.48 3.09 -5.61
N ALA A 51 17.45 2.55 -4.86
CA ALA A 51 18.56 3.34 -4.30
C ALA A 51 19.45 4.00 -5.37
N GLU A 52 19.52 3.45 -6.59
CA GLU A 52 20.37 4.00 -7.65
C GLU A 52 19.90 5.35 -8.19
N ASP A 53 18.58 5.58 -8.27
CA ASP A 53 18.00 6.81 -8.82
C ASP A 53 17.41 7.72 -7.72
N TRP A 54 16.94 7.13 -6.61
CA TRP A 54 16.24 7.84 -5.52
C TRP A 54 17.18 8.43 -4.44
N ASN A 55 18.42 7.93 -4.33
CA ASN A 55 19.35 8.36 -3.27
C ASN A 55 20.24 9.54 -3.70
N ARG A 56 19.68 10.48 -4.47
CA ARG A 56 20.39 11.68 -4.91
C ARG A 56 20.26 12.77 -3.86
N ALA A 57 21.39 13.40 -3.50
CA ALA A 57 21.43 14.52 -2.55
C ALA A 57 20.53 15.73 -2.95
N GLU A 58 20.18 15.83 -4.23
CA GLU A 58 19.21 16.82 -4.74
C GLU A 58 17.79 16.56 -4.23
N GLU A 59 17.39 15.30 -4.06
CA GLU A 59 16.10 14.96 -3.47
C GLU A 59 16.10 15.29 -1.97
N ASP A 60 17.13 14.92 -1.22
CA ASP A 60 17.23 15.27 0.21
C ASP A 60 17.08 16.78 0.46
N ALA A 61 17.65 17.61 -0.42
CA ALA A 61 17.47 19.05 -0.39
C ALA A 61 16.02 19.46 -0.68
N ALA A 62 15.38 18.84 -1.68
CA ALA A 62 13.98 19.09 -2.02
C ALA A 62 13.03 18.68 -0.87
N TRP A 63 13.28 17.55 -0.19
CA TRP A 63 12.51 17.08 0.95
C TRP A 63 12.71 17.96 2.20
N ALA A 64 13.92 18.51 2.41
CA ALA A 64 14.21 19.42 3.51
C ALA A 64 13.35 20.71 3.47
N HIS A 65 13.00 21.18 2.28
CA HIS A 65 12.15 22.36 2.09
C HIS A 65 10.66 22.12 2.39
N LEU A 66 10.23 20.85 2.50
CA LEU A 66 8.84 20.46 2.75
C LEU A 66 8.53 20.23 4.23
N GLN A 67 9.51 20.42 5.13
CA GLN A 67 9.24 20.35 6.57
C GLN A 67 8.23 21.46 6.94
N PRO A 68 7.07 21.13 7.54
CA PRO A 68 6.14 22.15 7.97
C PRO A 68 6.84 23.02 8.99
N ALA A 69 6.86 24.34 8.74
CA ALA A 69 7.31 25.31 9.71
C ALA A 69 6.60 24.99 11.03
N LYS A 70 7.40 24.67 12.05
CA LYS A 70 6.92 24.37 13.40
C LYS A 70 5.98 25.50 13.82
N SER A 71 4.68 25.25 13.82
CA SER A 71 3.67 26.17 14.31
C SER A 71 3.94 26.41 15.80
N SER A 72 4.31 27.64 16.17
CA SER A 72 4.29 28.14 17.54
C SER A 72 3.72 29.55 17.54
#